data_AF-A0A7W0WXG8-F1
#
_entry.id   AF-A0A7W0WXG8-F1
#
_cell.length_a   1.000
_cell.length_b   1.000
_cell.length_c   1.000
_cell.angle_alpha   90.00
_cell.angle_beta   90.00
_cell.angle_gamma   90.00
#
_symmetry.space_group_name_H-M   'P 1'
#
loop_
_entity.id
_entity.type
_entity.pdbx_description
1 polymer ?
#
loop_
_entity_poly.entity_id
_entity_poly.type
_entity_poly.pdbx_seq_one_letter_code
_entity_poly.pdbx_strand_id
1 'polypeptide(L)' 'QWQMSPRLVRIRNMVFDRQVTLLNCVDLETGNDRQFRLDRIKQATVMDPNPS' A
#
# COMPACT_ATOMS: atom_id res chain seq x y z
N GLN A 1 -16.71 -14.25 -0.53
CA GLN A 1 -15.51 -14.31 0.34
C GLN A 1 -14.52 -13.27 -0.17
N TRP A 2 -13.98 -12.41 0.68
CA TRP A 2 -12.98 -11.42 0.25
C TRP A 2 -11.65 -12.14 0.05
N GLN A 3 -11.20 -12.28 -1.21
CA GLN A 3 -9.91 -12.87 -1.51
C GLN A 3 -8.85 -11.79 -1.35
N MET A 4 -8.07 -11.86 -0.27
CA MET A 4 -6.94 -10.94 -0.07
C MET A 4 -5.79 -11.38 -0.97
N SER A 5 -5.61 -10.68 -2.10
CA SER A 5 -4.43 -10.83 -2.95
C SER A 5 -3.34 -9.85 -2.50
N PRO A 6 -2.10 -10.28 -2.25
CA PRO A 6 -0.99 -9.35 -2.08
C PRO A 6 -0.83 -8.48 -3.34
N ARG A 7 -0.41 -7.23 -3.16
CA ARG A 7 -0.17 -6.29 -4.26
C ARG A 7 1.17 -5.59 -4.05
N LEU A 8 1.94 -5.51 -5.12
CA LEU A 8 3.16 -4.71 -5.12
C LEU A 8 2.81 -3.26 -5.44
N VAL A 9 3.12 -2.37 -4.50
CA VAL A 9 2.81 -0.94 -4.63
C VAL A 9 4.02 -0.09 -4.27
N ARG A 10 4.11 1.09 -4.89
CA ARG A 10 5.06 2.13 -4.50
C ARG A 10 4.35 3.19 -3.68
N ILE A 11 4.76 3.34 -2.43
CA ILE A 11 4.21 4.34 -1.52
C ILE A 11 4.59 5.74 -2.03
N ARG A 12 3.61 6.65 -2.09
CA ARG A 12 3.82 8.07 -2.42
C ARG A 12 3.85 8.93 -1.16
N ASN A 13 2.84 8.82 -0.31
CA ASN A 13 2.73 9.56 0.93
C ASN A 13 1.74 8.89 1.89
N MET A 14 1.75 9.36 3.15
CA MET A 14 0.76 9.01 4.16
C MET A 14 0.01 10.25 4.61
N VAL A 15 -1.29 10.11 4.77
CA VAL A 15 -2.18 11.13 5.33
C VAL A 15 -2.65 10.66 6.68
N PHE A 16 -2.42 11.49 7.71
CA PHE A 16 -2.89 11.25 9.06
C PHE A 16 -4.15 12.08 9.28
N ASP A 17 -5.30 11.42 9.27
CA ASP A 17 -6.54 11.99 9.77
C ASP A 17 -6.77 11.47 11.20
N ARG A 18 -7.44 12.25 12.05
CA ARG A 18 -7.59 11.99 13.49
C ARG A 18 -8.16 10.60 13.80
N GLN A 19 -8.88 10.00 12.86
CA GLN A 19 -9.51 8.68 12.99
C GLN A 19 -8.94 7.62 12.05
N VAL A 20 -8.16 7.99 11.03
CA VAL A 20 -7.66 7.05 10.02
C VAL A 20 -6.33 7.50 9.43
N THR A 21 -5.40 6.56 9.29
CA THR A 21 -4.19 6.77 8.52
C THR A 21 -4.36 6.16 7.13
N LEU A 22 -4.23 6.99 6.10
CA LEU A 22 -4.35 6.61 4.70
C LEU A 22 -2.97 6.52 4.05
N LEU A 23 -2.75 5.45 3.29
CA LEU A 23 -1.54 5.20 2.52
C LEU A 23 -1.87 5.39 1.04
N ASN A 24 -1.32 6.45 0.45
CA ASN A 24 -1.45 6.71 -0.98
C ASN A 24 -0.28 6.06 -1.72
N CYS A 25 -0.58 5.29 -2.75
CA CYS A 25 0.42 4.53 -3.49
C CYS A 25 0.02 4.32 -4.95
N VAL A 26 0.99 3.90 -5.76
CA VAL A 26 0.77 3.43 -7.13
C VAL A 26 0.86 1.92 -7.13
N ASP A 27 -0.13 1.27 -7.72
CA ASP A 27 -0.06 -0.14 -8.04
C ASP A 27 0.95 -0.37 -9.17
N LEU A 28 2.01 -1.14 -8.91
CA LEU A 28 3.07 -1.34 -9.90
C LEU A 28 2.67 -2.31 -11.02
N GLU A 29 1.60 -3.09 -10.84
CA GLU A 29 1.08 -3.97 -11.90
C GLU A 29 0.22 -3.19 -12.89
N THR A 30 -0.61 -2.27 -12.39
CA THR A 30 -1.62 -1.58 -13.22
C THR A 30 -1.29 -0.12 -13.52
N GLY A 31 -0.33 0.48 -12.81
CA GLY A 31 0.00 1.90 -12.90
C GLY A 31 -1.02 2.84 -12.27
N ASN A 32 -2.13 2.31 -11.75
CA ASN A 32 -3.22 3.11 -11.19
C ASN A 32 -2.93 3.57 -9.76
N ASP A 33 -3.49 4.71 -9.41
CA ASP A 33 -3.46 5.23 -8.05
C ASP A 33 -4.39 4.44 -7.14
N ARG A 34 -3.91 4.16 -5.92
CA ARG A 34 -4.66 3.47 -4.88
C ARG A 34 -4.47 4.14 -3.53
N GLN A 35 -5.47 3.98 -2.68
CA GLN A 35 -5.45 4.39 -1.29
C GLN A 35 -5.84 3.22 -0.41
N PHE A 36 -4.98 2.90 0.57
CA PHE A 36 -5.25 1.89 1.58
C PHE A 36 -5.41 2.55 2.94
N ARG A 37 -6.28 1.98 3.79
CA ARG A 37 -6.25 2.33 5.20
C ARG A 37 -5.21 1.47 5.90
N LEU A 38 -4.30 2.10 6.64
CA LEU A 38 -3.20 1.41 7.30
C LEU A 38 -3.70 0.36 8.31
N ASP A 39 -4.82 0.65 8.99
CA ASP A 39 -5.46 -0.25 9.97
C ASP A 39 -6.04 -1.54 9.37
N ARG A 40 -6.23 -1.59 8.04
CA ARG A 40 -6.72 -2.77 7.32
C ARG A 40 -5.60 -3.61 6.71
N ILE A 41 -4.35 -3.14 6.73
CA ILE A 41 -3.20 -3.89 6.23
C ILE A 41 -2.80 -4.91 7.30
N LYS A 42 -2.88 -6.20 6.96
CA LYS A 42 -2.51 -7.30 7.87
C LYS A 42 -1.02 -7.58 7.87
N GLN A 43 -0.37 -7.47 6.71
CA GLN A 43 1.04 -7.73 6.52
C GLN A 43 1.55 -6.91 5.34
N ALA A 44 2.80 -6.46 5.42
CA ALA A 44 3.52 -5.85 4.32
C ALA A 44 4.98 -6.31 4.36
N THR A 45 5.57 -6.51 3.18
CA THR A 45 7.00 -6.79 3.03
C THR A 45 7.58 -5.68 2.18
N VAL A 46 8.64 -5.04 2.68
CA VAL A 46 9.38 -4.06 1.89
C VAL A 46 10.24 -4.83 0.89
N MET A 47 10.06 -4.54 -0.40
CA MET A 47 10.96 -5.04 -1.43
C MET A 47 12.13 -4.08 -1.55
N ASP A 48 13.35 -4.61 -1.47
CA ASP A 48 14.56 -3.82 -1.60
C ASP A 48 14.64 -3.26 -3.04
N PRO A 49 14.65 -1.93 -3.24
CA PRO A 49 14.75 -1.36 -4.58
C PRO A 49 16.12 -1.61 -5.22
N ASN A 50 17.11 -2.10 -4.47
CA ASN A 50 18.46 -2.33 -4.95
C ASN A 50 19.02 -3.66 -4.42
N PRO A 51 18.65 -4.81 -5.02
CA PRO A 51 19.25 -6.09 -4.65
C PRO A 51 20.75 -6.02 -4.99
N SER A 52 21.59 -6.22 -3.97
CA SER A 52 23.04 -6.22 -4.08
C SER A 52 23.55 -7.38 -4.94
#